data_AF-A0A7I7XNU0-F1
#
_entry.id   AF-A0A7I7XNU0-F1
#
_cell.length_a   1.000
_cell.length_b   1.000
_cell.length_c   1.000
_cell.angle_alpha   90.00
_cell.angle_beta   90.00
_cell.angle_gamma   90.00
#
_symmetry.space_group_name_H-M   'P 1'
#
loop_
_entity.id
_entity.type
_entity.pdbx_description
1 polymer ?
#
loop_
_entity_poly.entity_id
_entity_poly.type
_entity_poly.pdbx_seq_one_letter_code
_entity_poly.pdbx_strand_id
1 'polypeptide(L)'
;MPLTYPLGVGDNHASRGCPLRVFRVVEDSMRPGLQPGDALLTLRGGAPRRGEYRLFRDPRLSTRWLVKRVGDVFNSSHGTIFEAVSDNRHAPGVVDSHEFGWIPAAGTYRVVWTVPGRRDR
;
A
#
# COMPACT_ATOMS: atom_id res chain seq x y z
N MET A 1 12.06 12.49 19.74
CA MET A 1 11.60 13.51 18.78
C MET A 1 10.36 12.97 18.08
N PRO A 2 9.16 13.48 18.35
CA PRO A 2 7.97 13.01 17.67
C PRO A 2 7.95 13.58 16.25
N LEU A 3 8.07 12.71 15.25
CA LEU A 3 7.97 13.08 13.84
C LEU A 3 6.55 13.57 13.55
N THR A 4 6.44 14.87 13.28
CA THR A 4 5.22 15.53 12.81
C THR A 4 4.81 14.91 11.48
N TYR A 5 3.79 14.05 11.53
CA TYR A 5 3.15 13.48 10.35
C TYR A 5 2.39 14.58 9.62
N PRO A 6 2.60 14.83 8.31
CA PRO A 6 1.81 15.80 7.59
C PRO A 6 0.34 15.33 7.58
N LEU A 7 -0.48 16.04 8.36
CA LEU A 7 -1.93 16.05 8.25
C LEU A 7 -2.28 16.54 6.83
N GLY A 8 -2.45 15.58 5.94
CA GLY A 8 -2.91 15.80 4.56
C GLY A 8 -3.83 14.67 4.12
N VAL A 9 -4.70 14.19 5.02
CA VAL A 9 -5.76 13.24 4.70
C VAL A 9 -6.99 14.04 4.31
N GLY A 10 -6.98 14.57 3.10
CA GLY A 10 -8.13 15.25 2.53
C GLY A 10 -7.96 15.29 1.04
N ASP A 11 -8.25 14.16 0.38
CA ASP A 11 -8.65 14.04 -1.05
C ASP A 11 -8.80 12.56 -1.43
N ASN A 12 -9.40 11.80 -0.53
CA ASN A 12 -9.63 10.37 -0.70
C ASN A 12 -11.10 10.17 -1.05
N HIS A 13 -11.50 10.65 -2.23
CA HIS A 13 -12.88 10.57 -2.71
C HIS A 13 -13.34 9.10 -2.78
N ALA A 14 -14.33 8.77 -1.97
CA ALA A 14 -15.07 7.52 -2.08
C ALA A 14 -16.37 7.81 -2.83
N SER A 15 -16.41 7.59 -4.14
CA SER A 15 -17.70 7.51 -4.83
C SER A 15 -18.41 6.24 -4.37
N ARG A 16 -19.52 6.39 -3.64
CA ARG A 16 -20.34 5.28 -3.14
C ARG A 16 -20.76 4.40 -4.33
N GLY A 17 -20.17 3.20 -4.44
CA GLY A 17 -20.45 2.23 -5.49
C GLY A 17 -19.26 1.90 -6.40
N CYS A 18 -18.22 2.74 -6.46
CA CYS A 18 -17.03 2.41 -7.25
C CYS A 18 -15.98 1.73 -6.36
N PRO A 19 -15.46 0.54 -6.73
CA PRO A 19 -14.36 -0.11 -6.01
C PRO A 19 -13.03 0.64 -6.19
N LEU A 20 -13.02 1.74 -6.93
CA LEU A 20 -11.83 2.48 -7.32
C LEU A 20 -11.46 3.56 -6.30
N ARG A 21 -10.17 3.68 -6.02
CA ARG A 21 -9.63 4.71 -5.12
C ARG A 21 -8.26 5.16 -5.60
N VAL A 22 -8.01 6.46 -5.51
CA VAL A 22 -6.72 7.05 -5.82
C VAL A 22 -5.95 7.30 -4.53
N PHE A 23 -4.66 7.03 -4.54
CA PHE A 23 -3.76 7.31 -3.43
C PHE A 23 -2.49 8.00 -3.93
N ARG A 24 -1.85 8.79 -3.08
CA ARG A 24 -0.52 9.35 -3.34
C ARG A 24 0.51 8.64 -2.49
N VAL A 25 1.63 8.24 -3.09
CA VAL A 25 2.78 7.68 -2.37
C VAL A 25 3.49 8.82 -1.64
N VAL A 26 3.78 8.64 -0.36
CA VAL A 26 4.40 9.69 0.48
C VAL A 26 5.73 9.25 1.09
N GLU A 27 6.08 7.97 0.99
CA GLU A 27 7.26 7.38 1.65
C GLU A 27 8.15 6.62 0.68
N ASP A 28 9.42 6.42 1.09
CA ASP A 28 10.45 5.79 0.28
C ASP A 28 10.51 4.25 0.38
N SER A 29 9.65 3.64 1.20
CA SER A 29 9.69 2.18 1.45
C SER A 29 9.49 1.31 0.20
N MET A 30 8.93 1.91 -0.86
CA MET A 30 8.67 1.23 -2.13
C MET A 30 9.64 1.62 -3.24
N ARG A 31 10.71 2.39 -2.94
CA ARG A 31 11.76 2.65 -3.94
C ARG A 31 12.50 1.36 -4.32
N PRO A 32 13.01 1.26 -5.57
CA PRO A 32 12.81 2.18 -6.69
C PRO A 32 11.47 1.99 -7.41
N GLY A 33 10.68 0.99 -7.02
CA GLY A 33 9.47 0.56 -7.71
C GLY A 33 8.30 1.56 -7.67
N LEU A 34 8.19 2.34 -6.60
CA LEU A 34 7.32 3.51 -6.47
C LEU A 34 8.10 4.64 -5.77
N GLN A 35 7.79 5.88 -6.13
CA GLN A 35 8.45 7.06 -5.59
C GLN A 35 7.44 7.94 -4.85
N PRO A 36 7.86 8.65 -3.77
CA PRO A 36 7.06 9.72 -3.21
C PRO A 36 6.59 10.70 -4.30
N GLY A 37 5.31 11.03 -4.29
CA GLY A 37 4.65 11.87 -5.28
C GLY A 37 3.88 11.10 -6.37
N ASP A 38 4.16 9.80 -6.57
CA ASP A 38 3.41 8.97 -7.52
C ASP A 38 1.94 8.86 -7.10
N ALA A 39 1.04 8.91 -8.07
CA ALA A 39 -0.38 8.64 -7.88
C ALA A 39 -0.72 7.21 -8.28
N LEU A 40 -1.43 6.49 -7.41
CA LEU A 40 -1.83 5.10 -7.59
C LEU A 40 -3.32 5.04 -7.82
N LEU A 41 -3.72 4.47 -8.95
CA LEU A 41 -5.10 4.06 -9.19
C LEU A 41 -5.26 2.64 -8.67
N THR A 42 -6.26 2.44 -7.82
CA THR A 42 -6.44 1.16 -7.12
C THR A 42 -7.86 0.66 -7.23
N LEU A 43 -8.03 -0.67 -7.23
CA LEU A 43 -9.32 -1.36 -7.21
C LEU A 43 -9.44 -2.22 -5.96
N ARG A 44 -10.58 -2.15 -5.28
CA ARG A 44 -10.87 -2.95 -4.09
C ARG A 44 -11.00 -4.43 -4.45
N GLY A 45 -10.36 -5.29 -3.67
CA GLY A 45 -10.45 -6.75 -3.83
C GLY A 45 -9.54 -7.33 -4.92
N GLY A 46 -9.88 -8.54 -5.39
CA GLY A 46 -9.06 -9.35 -6.29
C GLY A 46 -8.12 -10.32 -5.56
N ALA A 47 -7.82 -11.47 -6.16
CA ALA A 47 -6.85 -12.41 -5.62
C ALA A 47 -5.43 -11.82 -5.73
N PRO A 48 -4.66 -11.75 -4.62
CA PRO A 48 -3.29 -11.25 -4.65
C PRO A 48 -2.44 -12.14 -5.55
N ARG A 49 -1.53 -11.51 -6.30
CA ARG A 49 -0.50 -12.22 -7.08
C ARG A 49 0.85 -11.66 -6.69
N ARG A 50 1.86 -12.54 -6.66
CA ARG A 50 3.24 -12.18 -6.37
C ARG A 50 3.70 -11.03 -7.28
N GLY A 51 4.41 -10.07 -6.71
CA GLY A 51 4.99 -8.93 -7.43
C GLY A 51 4.04 -7.74 -7.63
N GLU A 52 2.73 -7.89 -7.43
CA GLU A 52 1.78 -6.77 -7.49
C GLU A 52 1.93 -5.83 -6.29
N TYR A 53 1.42 -4.61 -6.40
CA TYR A 53 1.30 -3.73 -5.23
C TYR A 53 -0.10 -3.75 -4.66
N ARG A 54 -0.19 -3.76 -3.32
CA ARG A 54 -1.45 -3.63 -2.61
C ARG A 54 -1.42 -2.55 -1.55
N LEU A 55 -2.58 -1.93 -1.39
CA LEU A 55 -2.85 -0.97 -0.33
C LEU A 55 -3.78 -1.56 0.71
N PHE A 56 -3.42 -1.34 1.97
CA PHE A 56 -4.17 -1.80 3.13
C PHE A 56 -3.96 -0.83 4.30
N ARG A 57 -4.84 -0.92 5.30
CA ARG A 57 -4.67 -0.16 6.55
C ARG A 57 -3.52 -0.75 7.34
N ASP A 58 -2.67 0.11 7.91
CA ASP A 58 -1.62 -0.34 8.82
C ASP A 58 -2.25 -1.10 10.00
N PRO A 59 -1.90 -2.39 10.22
CA PRO A 59 -2.47 -3.18 11.31
C PRO A 59 -2.20 -2.61 12.70
N ARG A 60 -1.16 -1.78 12.84
CA ARG A 60 -0.75 -1.16 14.10
C ARG A 60 -1.34 0.24 14.27
N LEU A 61 -1.56 0.96 13.17
CA LEU A 61 -2.14 2.29 13.14
C LEU A 61 -3.23 2.41 12.06
N SER A 62 -4.47 2.07 12.41
CA SER A 62 -5.60 2.02 11.45
C SER A 62 -5.92 3.34 10.74
N THR A 63 -5.39 4.47 11.21
CA THR A 63 -5.50 5.78 10.56
C THR A 63 -4.62 5.91 9.30
N ARG A 64 -3.59 5.07 9.16
CA ARG A 64 -2.62 5.09 8.05
C ARG A 64 -2.93 4.06 6.97
N TRP A 65 -2.57 4.37 5.73
CA TRP A 65 -2.55 3.43 4.62
C TRP A 65 -1.11 3.08 4.27
N LEU A 66 -0.85 1.81 4.01
CA LEU A 66 0.43 1.31 3.53
C LEU A 66 0.28 0.81 2.11
N VAL A 67 1.29 1.04 1.28
CA VAL A 67 1.49 0.35 0.00
C VAL A 67 2.69 -0.57 0.15
N LYS A 68 2.53 -1.84 -0.26
CA LYS A 68 3.60 -2.84 -0.25
C LYS A 68 3.52 -3.73 -1.48
N ARG A 69 4.65 -4.35 -1.84
CA ARG A 69 4.70 -5.38 -2.87
C ARG A 69 4.25 -6.70 -2.27
N VAL A 70 3.47 -7.47 -3.02
CA VAL A 70 3.10 -8.83 -2.66
C VAL A 70 4.32 -9.73 -2.84
N GLY A 71 4.82 -10.29 -1.74
CA GLY A 71 5.80 -11.37 -1.71
C GLY A 71 5.12 -12.70 -1.97
N ASP A 72 5.15 -13.58 -0.98
CA ASP A 72 4.43 -14.86 -1.01
C ASP A 72 2.90 -14.69 -0.84
N VAL A 73 2.14 -15.66 -1.35
CA VAL A 73 0.67 -15.71 -1.24
C VAL A 73 0.26 -17.09 -0.74
N PHE A 74 -0.58 -17.12 0.29
CA PHE A 74 -1.13 -18.34 0.85
C PHE A 74 -2.66 -18.35 0.74
N ASN A 75 -3.20 -19.37 0.11
CA ASN A 75 -4.64 -19.57 -0.07
C ASN A 75 -5.12 -20.71 0.82
N SER A 76 -6.24 -20.51 1.50
CA SER A 76 -6.89 -21.51 2.35
C SER A 76 -8.41 -21.45 2.20
N SER A 77 -9.11 -22.43 2.78
CA SER A 77 -10.57 -22.41 2.93
C SER A 77 -11.08 -21.20 3.73
N HIS A 78 -10.25 -20.63 4.60
CA HIS A 78 -10.58 -19.47 5.43
C HIS A 78 -10.27 -18.13 4.75
N GLY A 79 -9.73 -18.16 3.52
CA GLY A 79 -9.39 -16.99 2.73
C GLY A 79 -7.93 -16.95 2.30
N THR A 80 -7.57 -15.85 1.64
CA THR A 80 -6.22 -15.60 1.13
C THR A 80 -5.51 -14.59 2.01
N ILE A 81 -4.27 -14.90 2.38
CA ILE A 81 -3.31 -13.99 3.00
C ILE A 81 -2.11 -13.82 2.10
N PHE A 82 -1.41 -12.70 2.23
CA PHE A 82 -0.18 -12.44 1.47
C PHE A 82 0.87 -11.76 2.32
N GLU A 83 2.12 -11.97 1.94
CA GLU A 83 3.26 -11.28 2.51
C GLU A 83 3.39 -9.89 1.85
N ALA A 84 3.41 -8.85 2.67
CA ALA A 84 3.58 -7.47 2.25
C ALA A 84 5.04 -7.08 2.44
N VAL A 85 5.78 -6.94 1.35
CA VAL A 85 7.22 -6.70 1.32
C VAL A 85 7.51 -5.25 0.90
N SER A 86 8.50 -4.64 1.54
CA SER A 86 9.04 -3.33 1.13
C SER A 86 10.13 -3.52 0.09
N ASP A 87 10.09 -2.74 -1.00
CA ASP A 87 11.15 -2.79 -2.01
C ASP A 87 12.46 -2.18 -1.49
N ASN A 88 12.35 -1.15 -0.65
CA ASN A 88 13.48 -0.53 0.04
C ASN A 88 13.40 -0.81 1.55
N ARG A 89 14.02 -1.92 1.97
CA ARG A 89 14.13 -2.31 3.39
C ARG A 89 14.99 -1.37 4.24
N HIS A 90 15.79 -0.51 3.62
CA HIS A 90 16.73 0.37 4.31
C HIS A 90 16.17 1.78 4.53
N ALA A 91 14.98 2.09 4.03
CA ALA A 91 14.37 3.39 4.31
C ALA A 91 14.03 3.53 5.82
N PRO A 92 14.15 4.72 6.41
CA PRO A 92 13.81 4.95 7.81
C PRO A 92 12.35 4.62 8.11
N GLY A 93 12.09 3.90 9.20
CA GLY A 93 10.72 3.59 9.64
C GLY A 93 9.94 2.64 8.73
N VAL A 94 10.64 1.88 7.88
CA VAL A 94 10.03 0.85 7.04
C VAL A 94 9.46 -0.25 7.91
N VAL A 95 8.17 -0.52 7.69
CA VAL A 95 7.46 -1.65 8.28
C VAL A 95 6.96 -2.56 7.16
N ASP A 96 7.09 -3.87 7.33
CA ASP A 96 6.61 -4.87 6.39
C ASP A 96 6.12 -6.13 7.13
N SER A 97 5.79 -7.19 6.38
CA SER A 97 5.25 -8.43 6.96
C SER A 97 6.19 -9.13 7.94
N HIS A 98 7.50 -8.84 7.95
CA HIS A 98 8.37 -9.34 9.02
C HIS A 98 8.02 -8.75 10.37
N GLU A 99 7.46 -7.53 10.41
CA GLU A 99 7.11 -6.89 11.66
C GLU A 99 5.63 -7.04 12.03
N PHE A 100 4.70 -6.88 11.10
CA PHE A 100 3.25 -6.93 11.39
C PHE A 100 2.56 -8.22 10.94
N GLY A 101 3.31 -9.18 10.38
CA GLY A 101 2.79 -10.45 9.91
C GLY A 101 2.12 -10.38 8.54
N TRP A 102 1.44 -11.46 8.18
CA TRP A 102 0.76 -11.62 6.89
C TRP A 102 -0.55 -10.85 6.84
N ILE A 103 -0.87 -10.32 5.66
CA ILE A 103 -2.03 -9.45 5.46
C ILE A 103 -3.18 -10.22 4.81
N PRO A 104 -4.39 -10.21 5.39
CA PRO A 104 -5.59 -10.71 4.72
C PRO A 104 -5.85 -9.94 3.42
N ALA A 105 -6.14 -10.65 2.33
CA ALA A 105 -6.47 -10.03 1.05
C ALA A 105 -7.80 -9.26 1.11
N ALA A 106 -8.71 -9.68 1.99
CA ALA A 106 -10.01 -9.04 2.17
C ALA A 106 -9.86 -7.57 2.60
N GLY A 107 -10.61 -6.68 1.95
CA GLY A 107 -10.58 -5.25 2.26
C GLY A 107 -9.36 -4.48 1.73
N THR A 108 -8.42 -5.15 1.07
CA THR A 108 -7.26 -4.51 0.43
C THR A 108 -7.60 -3.99 -0.97
N TYR A 109 -6.76 -3.09 -1.47
CA TYR A 109 -6.86 -2.53 -2.80
C TYR A 109 -5.66 -2.97 -3.63
N ARG A 110 -5.89 -3.40 -4.87
CA ARG A 110 -4.86 -3.72 -5.87
C ARG A 110 -4.52 -2.46 -6.65
N VAL A 111 -3.23 -2.14 -6.79
CA VAL A 111 -2.79 -1.09 -7.72
C VAL A 111 -2.96 -1.61 -9.14
N VAL A 112 -3.69 -0.88 -9.96
CA VAL A 112 -3.92 -1.21 -11.38
C VAL A 112 -3.23 -0.24 -12.34
N TRP A 113 -2.88 0.94 -11.86
CA TRP A 113 -2.13 1.92 -12.64
C TRP A 113 -1.30 2.82 -11.71
N THR A 114 -0.12 3.19 -12.16
CA THR A 114 0.75 4.18 -11.49
C THR A 114 0.98 5.35 -12.43
N VAL A 115 0.63 6.55 -11.98
CA VAL A 115 0.94 7.81 -12.66
C VAL A 115 2.16 8.40 -11.96
N PRO A 116 3.31 8.54 -12.65
CA PRO A 116 4.49 9.15 -12.06
C PRO A 116 4.21 10.56 -11.55
N GLY A 117 4.69 10.87 -10.35
CA GLY A 117 4.62 12.23 -9.82
C GLY A 117 5.44 13.21 -10.66
N ARG A 118 5.13 14.51 -10.53
CA ARG A 118 6.01 15.56 -11.08
C ARG A 118 7.35 15.45 -10.37
N ARG A 119 8.39 15.19 -11.14
CA ARG A 119 9.77 15.12 -10.65
C ARG A 119 10.31 16.54 -10.72
N ASP A 120 10.59 17.13 -9.56
CA ASP A 120 11.45 18.31 -9.52
C ASP A 120 12.85 17.82 -9.93
N ARG A 121 13.27 18.21 -11.14
CA ARG A 121 14.61 17.98 -11.67
C ARG A 121 15.54 19.07 -11.16
#